data_AF-A0A951CZG7-F1
#
_entry.id   AF-A0A951CZG7-F1
#
_cell.length_a   1.000
_cell.length_b   1.000
_cell.length_c   1.000
_cell.angle_alpha   90.00
_cell.angle_beta   90.00
_cell.angle_gamma   90.00
#
_symmetry.space_group_name_H-M   'P 1'
#
loop_
_entity.id
_entity.type
_entity.pdbx_description
1 polymer ?
#
loop_
_entity_poly.entity_id
_entity_poly.type
_entity_poly.pdbx_seq_one_letter_code
_entity_poly.pdbx_strand_id
1 'polypeptide(L)'
;MRHGESTDEQLLRRLLAPPDLNDGVESLDYWHRRSRALSWWRIRARREAVRMTVRWEQRIAAVLVSQHRMSLDARTSAAVLVARTRMARWTRRAGIAVLATVTTIVVLAALQVGAALAQLLGAL
;
A
#
# COMPACT_ATOMS: atom_id res chain seq x y z
N MET A 1 -1.05 9.04 50.27
CA MET A 1 -0.03 8.22 49.57
C MET A 1 -0.40 8.16 48.10
N ARG A 2 0.35 8.84 47.21
CA ARG A 2 0.13 8.78 45.76
C ARG A 2 0.81 7.52 45.25
N HIS A 3 0.05 6.52 44.80
CA HIS A 3 0.59 5.45 43.97
C HIS A 3 1.16 6.09 42.71
N GLY A 4 2.47 5.99 42.51
CA GLY A 4 3.08 6.36 41.24
C GLY A 4 2.42 5.52 40.16
N GLU A 5 1.91 6.17 39.11
CA GLU A 5 1.60 5.47 37.86
C GLU A 5 2.80 4.58 37.54
N SER A 6 2.57 3.27 37.49
CA SER A 6 3.66 2.33 37.27
C SER A 6 4.33 2.66 35.94
N THR A 7 5.64 2.47 35.86
CA THR A 7 6.42 2.65 34.63
C THR A 7 5.73 2.00 33.42
N ASP A 8 5.04 0.88 33.64
CA ASP A 8 4.26 0.15 32.63
C ASP A 8 3.03 0.92 32.12
N GLU A 9 2.34 1.67 32.98
CA GLU A 9 1.17 2.46 32.57
C GLU A 9 1.58 3.68 31.76
N GLN A 10 2.74 4.28 32.08
CA GLN A 10 3.38 5.29 31.22
C GLN A 10 3.88 4.70 29.90
N LEU A 11 4.41 3.48 29.91
CA LEU A 11 4.86 2.76 28.71
C LEU A 11 3.67 2.40 27.81
N LEU A 12 2.56 1.92 28.40
CA LEU A 12 1.30 1.67 27.72
C LEU A 12 0.73 2.96 27.14
N ARG A 13 0.69 4.06 27.90
CA ARG A 13 0.26 5.36 27.33
C ARG A 13 1.14 5.82 26.20
N ARG A 14 2.46 5.62 26.25
CA ARG A 14 3.36 5.95 25.12
C ARG A 14 3.15 5.04 23.92
N LEU A 15 2.88 3.75 24.13
CA LEU A 15 2.59 2.79 23.06
C LEU A 15 1.20 3.00 22.43
N LEU A 16 0.25 3.51 23.22
CA LEU A 16 -1.14 3.77 22.80
C LEU A 16 -1.36 5.21 22.33
N ALA A 17 -0.46 6.14 22.70
CA ALA A 17 -0.47 7.49 22.17
C ALA A 17 -0.30 7.42 20.64
N PRO A 18 -1.03 8.25 19.88
CA PRO A 18 -0.79 8.37 18.46
C PRO A 18 0.71 8.67 18.26
N PRO A 19 1.41 7.90 17.41
CA PRO A 19 2.83 8.12 17.16
C PRO A 19 3.02 9.57 16.69
N ASP A 20 4.16 10.17 17.03
CA ASP A 20 4.50 11.48 16.51
C ASP A 20 4.40 11.44 14.98
N LEU A 21 3.90 12.52 14.38
CA LEU A 21 3.67 12.60 12.94
C LEU A 21 4.99 12.37 12.20
N ASN A 22 6.10 12.89 12.73
CA ASN A 22 7.42 12.72 12.13
C ASN A 22 7.88 11.25 12.16
N ASP A 23 7.77 10.59 13.31
CA ASP A 23 8.05 9.15 13.45
C ASP A 23 7.17 8.29 12.51
N GLY A 24 5.90 8.68 12.37
CA GLY A 24 4.97 8.05 11.45
C GLY A 24 5.39 8.19 10.00
N VAL A 25 5.81 9.39 9.59
CA VAL A 25 6.30 9.68 8.23
C VAL A 25 7.60 8.93 7.95
N GLU A 26 8.56 8.92 8.87
CA GLU A 26 9.81 8.19 8.72
C GLU A 26 9.57 6.67 8.63
N SER A 27 8.69 6.14 9.48
CA SER A 27 8.27 4.74 9.42
C SER A 27 7.59 4.39 8.10
N LEU A 28 6.70 5.26 7.60
CA LEU A 28 6.03 5.07 6.31
C LEU A 28 7.04 5.03 5.16
N ASP A 29 7.98 5.97 5.14
CA ASP A 29 9.02 6.05 4.12
C ASP A 29 9.96 4.84 4.16
N TYR A 30 10.35 4.40 5.36
CA TYR A 30 11.12 3.17 5.57
C TYR A 30 10.41 1.94 4.97
N TRP A 31 9.16 1.69 5.35
CA TRP A 31 8.41 0.52 4.85
C TRP A 31 8.16 0.61 3.35
N HIS A 32 7.90 1.82 2.84
CA HIS A 32 7.75 2.05 1.40
C HIS A 32 9.04 1.72 0.65
N ARG A 33 10.19 2.27 1.07
CA ARG A 33 11.50 1.95 0.47
C ARG A 33 11.82 0.47 0.54
N ARG A 34 11.61 -0.15 1.70
CA ARG A 34 11.83 -1.60 1.90
C ARG A 34 10.97 -2.44 0.96
N SER A 35 9.70 -2.08 0.76
CA SER A 35 8.81 -2.78 -0.18
C SER A 35 9.29 -2.72 -1.63
N ARG A 36 10.01 -1.65 -2.00
CA ARG A 36 10.60 -1.46 -3.35
C ARG A 36 11.93 -2.18 -3.52
N ALA A 37 12.77 -2.20 -2.47
CA ALA A 37 14.08 -2.84 -2.48
C ALA A 37 14.02 -4.37 -2.41
N LEU A 38 12.91 -4.95 -1.91
CA LEU A 38 12.79 -6.41 -1.80
C LEU A 38 12.60 -7.09 -3.17
N SER A 39 13.50 -8.03 -3.47
CA SER A 39 13.46 -8.90 -4.65
C SER A 39 12.18 -9.72 -4.73
N TRP A 40 11.80 -10.10 -5.95
CA TRP A 40 10.54 -10.77 -6.24
C TRP A 40 10.37 -12.12 -5.54
N TRP A 41 11.46 -12.86 -5.30
CA TRP A 41 11.45 -14.13 -4.57
C TRP A 41 11.04 -14.00 -3.09
N ARG A 42 11.18 -12.82 -2.49
CA ARG A 42 10.83 -12.56 -1.08
C ARG A 42 9.40 -12.06 -0.92
N ILE A 43 8.45 -12.73 -1.59
CA ILE A 43 7.04 -12.31 -1.66
C ILE A 43 6.44 -12.09 -0.27
N ARG A 44 6.72 -12.97 0.70
CA ARG A 44 6.20 -12.84 2.08
C ARG A 44 6.67 -11.56 2.75
N ALA A 45 7.97 -11.26 2.69
CA ALA A 45 8.54 -10.03 3.27
C ALA A 45 8.01 -8.78 2.56
N ARG A 46 7.80 -8.86 1.24
CA ARG A 46 7.23 -7.76 0.45
C ARG A 46 5.78 -7.51 0.81
N ARG A 47 4.97 -8.56 0.96
CA ARG A 47 3.59 -8.45 1.45
C ARG A 47 3.55 -7.83 2.84
N GLU A 48 4.45 -8.22 3.72
CA GLU A 48 4.54 -7.63 5.06
C GLU A 48 4.86 -6.14 5.03
N ALA A 49 5.88 -5.75 4.25
CA ALA A 49 6.22 -4.34 4.09
C ALA A 49 5.03 -3.53 3.55
N VAL A 50 4.28 -4.06 2.58
CA VAL A 50 3.06 -3.43 2.06
C VAL A 50 1.96 -3.33 3.11
N ARG A 51 1.75 -4.39 3.93
CA ARG A 51 0.78 -4.35 5.04
C ARG A 51 1.15 -3.28 6.05
N MET A 52 2.42 -3.16 6.39
CA MET A 52 2.90 -2.12 7.30
C MET A 52 2.76 -0.72 6.70
N THR A 53 3.04 -0.52 5.40
CA THR A 53 2.77 0.76 4.71
C THR A 53 1.29 1.17 4.89
N VAL A 54 0.35 0.25 4.67
CA VAL A 54 -1.10 0.54 4.81
C VAL A 54 -1.47 0.93 6.24
N ARG A 55 -0.97 0.20 7.24
CA ARG A 55 -1.26 0.51 8.66
C ARG A 55 -0.71 1.87 9.05
N TRP A 56 0.50 2.20 8.60
CA TRP A 56 1.12 3.50 8.88
C TRP A 56 0.39 4.65 8.19
N GLU A 57 -0.07 4.46 6.94
CA GLU A 57 -0.94 5.44 6.27
C GLU A 57 -2.23 5.71 7.06
N GLN A 58 -2.88 4.66 7.57
CA GLN A 58 -4.09 4.79 8.38
C GLN A 58 -3.82 5.54 9.70
N ARG A 59 -2.70 5.24 10.37
CA ARG A 59 -2.29 5.93 11.59
C ARG A 59 -1.99 7.41 11.34
N ILE A 60 -1.21 7.72 10.30
CA ILE A 60 -0.94 9.11 9.90
C ILE A 60 -2.24 9.84 9.55
N ALA A 61 -3.14 9.21 8.79
CA ALA A 61 -4.43 9.82 8.47
C ALA A 61 -5.25 10.13 9.73
N ALA A 62 -5.28 9.23 10.71
CA ALA A 62 -5.94 9.48 12.00
C ALA A 62 -5.31 10.65 12.77
N VAL A 63 -3.97 10.77 12.76
CA VAL A 63 -3.27 11.92 13.36
C VAL A 63 -3.60 13.21 12.61
N LEU A 64 -3.59 13.21 11.28
CA LEU A 64 -3.90 14.38 10.45
C LEU A 64 -5.34 14.89 10.64
N VAL A 65 -6.27 13.99 10.95
CA VAL A 65 -7.68 14.34 11.25
C VAL A 65 -7.83 14.87 12.68
N SER A 66 -7.13 14.27 13.65
CA SER A 66 -7.26 14.63 15.08
C SER A 66 -6.45 15.85 15.49
N GLN A 67 -5.28 16.10 14.89
CA GLN A 67 -4.37 17.18 15.28
C GLN A 67 -4.41 18.36 14.31
N HIS A 68 -5.51 19.10 14.34
CA HIS A 68 -5.74 20.23 13.44
C HIS A 68 -4.74 21.40 13.61
N ARG A 69 -4.01 21.49 14.73
CA ARG A 69 -3.07 22.58 15.08
C ARG A 69 -1.58 22.28 14.82
N MET A 70 -1.26 21.22 14.07
CA MET A 70 0.14 20.89 13.70
C MET A 70 0.71 21.87 12.67
N SER A 71 2.05 21.97 12.64
CA SER A 71 2.77 22.78 11.66
C SER A 71 2.43 22.33 10.24
N LEU A 72 2.21 23.30 9.34
CA LEU A 72 1.79 23.05 7.97
C LEU A 72 2.82 22.20 7.19
N ASP A 73 4.12 22.36 7.50
CA ASP A 73 5.21 21.62 6.86
C ASP A 73 5.21 20.12 7.17
N ALA A 74 4.95 19.77 8.43
CA ALA A 74 4.81 18.36 8.83
C ALA A 74 3.57 17.74 8.17
N ARG A 75 2.52 18.56 7.99
CA ARG A 75 1.26 18.13 7.38
C ARG A 75 1.38 17.90 5.87
N THR A 76 2.06 18.79 5.14
CA THR A 76 2.26 18.68 3.69
C THR A 76 3.20 17.53 3.34
N SER A 77 4.32 17.38 4.06
CA SER A 77 5.26 16.26 3.85
C SER A 77 4.58 14.90 4.08
N ALA A 78 3.79 14.76 5.17
CA ALA A 78 2.99 13.58 5.42
C ALA A 78 1.95 13.32 4.33
N ALA A 79 1.22 14.35 3.90
CA ALA A 79 0.20 14.23 2.86
C ALA A 79 0.80 13.84 1.51
N VAL A 80 1.92 14.44 1.11
CA VAL A 80 2.63 14.13 -0.13
C VAL A 80 3.14 12.69 -0.12
N LEU A 81 3.72 12.24 1.00
CA LEU A 81 4.21 10.87 1.10
C LEU A 81 3.07 9.86 0.97
N VAL A 82 1.96 10.07 1.68
CA VAL A 82 0.75 9.22 1.57
C VAL A 82 0.17 9.25 0.15
N ALA A 83 0.13 10.42 -0.49
CA ALA A 83 -0.33 10.53 -1.87
C ALA A 83 0.57 9.75 -2.83
N ARG A 84 1.89 9.83 -2.66
CA ARG A 84 2.88 9.14 -3.51
C ARG A 84 2.80 7.62 -3.35
N THR A 85 2.71 7.12 -2.12
CA THR A 85 2.59 5.67 -1.85
C THR A 85 1.26 5.12 -2.36
N ARG A 86 0.17 5.90 -2.26
CA ARG A 86 -1.13 5.55 -2.83
C ARG A 86 -1.08 5.54 -4.36
N MET A 87 -0.58 6.60 -4.99
CA MET A 87 -0.48 6.70 -6.44
C MET A 87 0.33 5.53 -7.05
N ALA A 88 1.48 5.20 -6.46
CA ALA A 88 2.32 4.08 -6.93
C ALA A 88 1.63 2.71 -6.85
N ARG A 89 0.68 2.52 -5.92
CA ARG A 89 -0.12 1.29 -5.86
C ARG A 89 -1.25 1.30 -6.88
N TRP A 90 -1.88 2.45 -7.09
CA TRP A 90 -2.93 2.61 -8.10
C TRP A 90 -2.38 2.36 -9.52
N THR A 91 -1.22 2.90 -9.86
CA THR A 91 -0.59 2.65 -11.17
C THR A 91 -0.23 1.19 -11.39
N ARG A 92 0.32 0.51 -10.36
CA ARG A 92 0.58 -0.94 -10.44
C ARG A 92 -0.68 -1.76 -10.62
N ARG A 93 -1.76 -1.44 -9.90
CA ARG A 93 -3.04 -2.14 -10.04
C ARG A 93 -3.65 -1.92 -11.41
N ALA A 94 -3.61 -0.69 -11.92
CA ALA A 94 -4.07 -0.37 -13.27
C ALA A 94 -3.28 -1.15 -14.33
N GLY A 95 -1.95 -1.20 -14.23
CA GLY A 95 -1.11 -1.98 -15.16
C GLY A 95 -1.43 -3.48 -15.15
N ILE A 96 -1.66 -4.08 -13.98
CA ILE A 96 -2.06 -5.49 -13.88
C ILE A 96 -3.44 -5.72 -14.51
N ALA A 97 -4.40 -4.82 -14.24
CA ALA A 97 -5.74 -4.90 -14.82
C ALA A 97 -5.70 -4.81 -16.35
N VAL A 98 -4.95 -3.85 -16.89
CA VAL A 98 -4.76 -3.70 -18.34
C VAL A 98 -4.14 -4.96 -18.95
N LEU A 99 -3.07 -5.50 -18.35
CA LEU A 99 -2.44 -6.73 -18.83
C LEU A 99 -3.41 -7.91 -18.84
N ALA A 100 -4.18 -8.08 -17.76
CA ALA A 100 -5.20 -9.13 -17.68
C ALA A 100 -6.25 -8.97 -18.79
N THR A 101 -6.79 -7.75 -18.97
CA THR A 101 -7.78 -7.46 -20.02
C THR A 101 -7.23 -7.75 -21.43
N VAL A 102 -6.01 -7.30 -21.74
CA VAL A 102 -5.36 -7.58 -23.03
C VAL A 102 -5.19 -9.08 -23.24
N THR A 103 -4.73 -9.80 -22.22
CA THR A 103 -4.56 -11.26 -22.30
C THR A 103 -5.88 -11.97 -22.58
N THR A 104 -6.96 -11.57 -21.88
CA THR A 104 -8.30 -12.12 -22.12
C THR A 104 -8.77 -11.87 -23.55
N ILE A 105 -8.58 -10.65 -24.09
CA ILE A 105 -8.95 -10.32 -25.46
C ILE A 105 -8.19 -11.19 -26.46
N VAL A 106 -6.87 -11.35 -26.28
CA VAL A 106 -6.03 -12.16 -27.17
C VAL A 106 -6.48 -13.63 -27.15
N VAL A 107 -6.76 -14.20 -25.97
CA VAL A 107 -7.24 -15.58 -25.84
C VAL A 107 -8.59 -15.76 -26.53
N LEU A 108 -9.53 -14.84 -26.33
CA LEU A 108 -10.84 -14.90 -26.98
C LEU A 108 -10.71 -14.82 -28.51
N ALA A 109 -9.87 -13.91 -29.02
CA ALA A 109 -9.61 -13.82 -30.46
C ALA A 109 -9.00 -15.11 -31.02
N ALA A 110 -8.03 -15.71 -30.32
CA ALA A 110 -7.40 -16.96 -30.75
C ALA A 110 -8.41 -18.13 -30.79
N LEU A 111 -9.31 -18.21 -29.81
CA LEU A 111 -10.39 -19.21 -29.79
C LEU A 111 -11.35 -19.03 -30.97
N GLN A 112 -11.74 -17.80 -31.29
CA GLN A 112 -12.61 -17.51 -32.43
C GLN A 112 -11.96 -17.88 -33.77
N VAL A 113 -10.68 -17.54 -33.95
CA VAL A 113 -9.92 -17.91 -35.16
C VAL A 113 -9.78 -19.43 -35.28
N GLY A 114 -9.45 -20.12 -34.18
CA GLY A 114 -9.36 -21.58 -34.16
C GLY A 114 -10.69 -22.26 -34.49
N ALA A 115 -11.79 -21.76 -33.94
CA ALA A 115 -13.13 -22.27 -34.23
C ALA A 115 -13.53 -22.07 -35.71
N ALA A 116 -13.25 -20.89 -36.27
CA ALA A 116 -13.53 -20.60 -37.68
C ALA A 116 -12.72 -21.50 -38.64
N LEU A 117 -11.44 -21.73 -38.33
CA LEU A 117 -10.60 -22.65 -39.10
C LEU A 117 -11.10 -24.09 -39.04
N ALA A 118 -11.53 -24.56 -37.86
CA ALA A 118 -12.10 -25.89 -37.71
C ALA A 118 -13.40 -26.08 -38.52
N GLN A 119 -14.26 -25.06 -38.55
CA GLN A 119 -15.48 -25.07 -39.37
C GLN A 119 -15.18 -25.12 -40.87
N LEU A 120 -14.20 -24.36 -41.34
CA LEU A 120 -13.78 -24.37 -42.75
C LEU A 120 -13.20 -25.73 -43.17
N LEU A 121 -12.36 -26.34 -42.33
CA LEU A 121 -11.80 -27.66 -42.60
C LEU A 121 -12.85 -28.77 -42.60
N GLY A 122 -13.88 -28.67 -41.75
CA GLY A 122 -14.98 -29.65 -41.73
C GLY A 122 -15.97 -29.51 -42.89
N ALA A 123 -15.92 -28.40 -43.64
CA ALA A 123 -16.80 -28.13 -44.78
C ALA A 123 -16.17 -28.47 -46.14
N LEU A 124 -14.88 -28.83 -46.16
CA LEU A 124 -14.12 -29.32 -47.32
C LEU A 124 -14.19 -30.84 -47.42
#